data_AF-A0A8H4URA2-F1
#
_entry.id   AF-A0A8H4URA2-F1
#
_cell.length_a   1.000
_cell.length_b   1.000
_cell.length_c   1.000
_cell.angle_alpha   90.00
_cell.angle_beta   90.00
_cell.angle_gamma   90.00
#
_symmetry.space_group_name_H-M   'P 1'
#
loop_
_entity.id
_entity.type
_entity.pdbx_description
1 polymer ?
#
loop_
_entity_poly.entity_id
_entity_poly.type
_entity_poly.pdbx_seq_one_letter_code
_entity_poly.pdbx_strand_id
1 'polypeptide(L)'
;MAASPKYEFGGPIGATGIVFGLPVLMNVLYFGCNDVSGCPAPALLEPRSLTWPKLKEQIPWPQDGIWGFASWEVTGWLFAYYFLSLVLYRVLPAQHALGTKLRESGRPLEYRFNAFHATVFQLVGCGVGTFIYGADFPVWTFITDNYLQLLTGNIILSYIISVYAYITSFSVRKGNPEMRELAPGGHTGNLIYDFFIGRELNPRATLPFFGEVDIKAWLEMRPGLTGWVLLNMAFIAKQYRTYGFVSDSIVVIALVQAYYVLEGQYAEAGLLSMMDITTDGLGFMLGFGDIVWVPFLYSTQCRYLSVYPVHLGWAGVAAISTVFAIGLYIFRSSNSQKYLFRENPDDPAFANMTYIQTKRGTRLLTGGWWGMARHINYFGDWLQSLPFCLPTGIAGYVILPAGSALAGAGVTKMLDGRVVTQEGAAGWGMLFTYFYSAWFAFMLIHREGRDDAACAEKYGQDWVEYKRTVRWKILPGVY
;
A
#
# COMPACT_ATOMS: atom_id res chain seq x y z
N MET A 1 28.81 15.40 -23.86
CA MET A 1 28.03 14.17 -24.07
C MET A 1 26.83 14.24 -23.13
N ALA A 2 25.60 14.17 -23.63
CA ALA A 2 24.45 14.02 -22.75
C ALA A 2 24.61 12.69 -21.99
N ALA A 3 24.57 12.73 -20.66
CA ALA A 3 24.65 11.51 -19.86
C ALA A 3 23.50 10.58 -20.28
N SER A 4 23.79 9.29 -20.46
CA SER A 4 22.76 8.29 -20.74
C SER A 4 21.71 8.35 -19.63
N PRO A 5 20.40 8.34 -19.96
CA PRO A 5 19.35 8.35 -18.94
C PRO A 5 19.54 7.15 -17.98
N LYS A 6 19.50 7.43 -16.68
CA LYS A 6 19.58 6.41 -15.63
C LYS A 6 18.18 5.83 -15.44
N TYR A 7 18.01 4.59 -15.86
CA TYR A 7 16.75 3.88 -15.72
C TYR A 7 16.68 3.11 -14.38
N GLU A 8 15.50 3.11 -13.78
CA GLU A 8 15.12 2.27 -12.65
C GLU A 8 14.13 1.20 -13.12
N PHE A 9 13.71 0.27 -12.25
CA PHE A 9 12.65 -0.72 -12.53
C PHE A 9 12.85 -1.54 -13.82
N GLY A 10 14.11 -1.88 -14.17
CA GLY A 10 14.41 -2.63 -15.41
C GLY A 10 14.23 -1.81 -16.69
N GLY A 11 14.17 -0.48 -16.58
CA GLY A 11 14.04 0.46 -17.69
C GLY A 11 12.76 0.26 -18.50
N PRO A 12 12.76 0.59 -19.80
CA PRO A 12 11.55 0.57 -20.62
C PRO A 12 10.84 -0.79 -20.66
N ILE A 13 11.59 -1.90 -20.64
CA ILE A 13 11.02 -3.26 -20.67
C ILE A 13 10.31 -3.56 -19.34
N GLY A 14 10.97 -3.28 -18.22
CA GLY A 14 10.36 -3.49 -16.90
C GLY A 14 9.16 -2.56 -16.67
N ALA A 15 9.27 -1.28 -17.05
CA ALA A 15 8.15 -0.34 -17.05
C ALA A 15 6.96 -0.84 -17.88
N THR A 16 7.21 -1.37 -19.08
CA THR A 16 6.15 -1.99 -19.92
C THR A 16 5.50 -3.18 -19.20
N GLY A 17 6.30 -4.07 -18.63
CA GLY A 17 5.81 -5.22 -17.89
C GLY A 17 4.96 -4.83 -16.68
N ILE A 18 5.31 -3.75 -15.99
CA ILE A 18 4.56 -3.25 -14.83
C ILE A 18 3.26 -2.57 -15.28
N VAL A 19 3.33 -1.68 -16.28
CA VAL A 19 2.17 -0.91 -16.78
C VAL A 19 1.05 -1.83 -17.25
N PHE A 20 1.36 -2.91 -17.96
CA PHE A 20 0.33 -3.83 -18.47
C PHE A 20 0.14 -5.07 -17.60
N GLY A 21 1.17 -5.50 -16.87
CA GLY A 21 1.14 -6.72 -16.06
C GLY A 21 0.46 -6.54 -14.70
N LEU A 22 0.60 -5.39 -14.04
CA LEU A 22 -0.02 -5.20 -12.71
C LEU A 22 -1.56 -5.26 -12.73
N PRO A 23 -2.28 -4.62 -13.68
CA PRO A 23 -3.73 -4.77 -13.77
C PRO A 23 -4.17 -6.23 -13.93
N VAL A 24 -3.44 -7.01 -14.73
CA VAL A 24 -3.69 -8.44 -14.93
C VAL A 24 -3.42 -9.20 -13.63
N LEU A 25 -2.30 -8.92 -12.96
CA LEU A 25 -1.94 -9.55 -11.69
C LEU A 25 -3.02 -9.32 -10.63
N MET A 26 -3.54 -8.10 -10.49
CA MET A 26 -4.60 -7.80 -9.52
C MET A 26 -5.88 -8.62 -9.78
N ASN A 27 -6.25 -8.81 -11.05
CA ASN A 27 -7.36 -9.67 -11.43
C ASN A 27 -7.05 -11.16 -11.17
N VAL A 28 -5.82 -11.62 -11.47
CA VAL A 28 -5.38 -12.98 -11.17
C VAL A 28 -5.44 -13.27 -9.68
N LEU A 29 -5.02 -12.33 -8.82
CA LEU A 29 -5.12 -12.48 -7.37
C LEU A 29 -6.60 -12.54 -6.91
N TYR A 30 -7.47 -11.70 -7.47
CA TYR A 30 -8.90 -11.70 -7.18
C TYR A 30 -9.61 -13.00 -7.59
N PHE A 31 -9.40 -13.46 -8.82
CA PHE A 31 -10.03 -14.69 -9.33
C PHE A 31 -9.38 -15.94 -8.75
N GLY A 32 -8.06 -15.93 -8.57
CA GLY A 32 -7.31 -17.06 -8.07
C GLY A 32 -7.63 -17.38 -6.61
N CYS A 33 -7.91 -16.38 -5.78
CA CYS A 33 -8.35 -16.56 -4.39
C CYS A 33 -9.74 -15.99 -4.23
N ASN A 34 -10.79 -16.82 -4.15
CA ASN A 34 -12.18 -16.36 -4.23
C ASN A 34 -13.12 -17.10 -3.28
N ASP A 35 -14.33 -16.56 -3.14
CA ASP A 35 -15.41 -17.04 -2.28
C ASP A 35 -16.44 -17.93 -3.01
N VAL A 36 -16.13 -18.35 -4.24
CA VAL A 36 -16.93 -19.30 -5.03
C VAL A 36 -16.42 -20.73 -4.81
N SER A 37 -15.12 -20.95 -4.99
CA SER A 37 -14.53 -22.29 -4.97
C SER A 37 -13.34 -22.47 -4.03
N GLY A 38 -12.54 -21.44 -3.79
CA GLY A 38 -11.34 -21.61 -2.98
C GLY A 38 -10.25 -20.56 -3.15
N CYS A 39 -9.22 -20.70 -2.34
CA CYS A 39 -7.98 -19.94 -2.38
C CYS A 39 -6.78 -20.89 -2.23
N PRO A 40 -6.10 -21.27 -3.33
CA PRO A 40 -6.46 -20.96 -4.72
C PRO A 40 -7.74 -21.68 -5.18
N ALA A 41 -8.32 -21.22 -6.29
CA ALA A 41 -9.35 -21.96 -7.03
C ALA A 41 -8.84 -23.38 -7.34
N PRO A 42 -9.61 -24.46 -7.09
CA PRO A 42 -9.12 -25.84 -7.15
C PRO A 42 -8.42 -26.23 -8.47
N ALA A 43 -8.87 -25.71 -9.62
CA ALA A 43 -8.26 -25.95 -10.92
C ALA A 43 -6.78 -25.51 -10.99
N LEU A 44 -6.39 -24.51 -10.20
CA LEU A 44 -5.00 -24.02 -10.12
C LEU A 44 -4.08 -24.98 -9.35
N LEU A 45 -4.64 -25.87 -8.52
CA LEU A 45 -3.89 -26.92 -7.82
C LEU A 45 -3.52 -28.09 -8.74
N GLU A 46 -4.19 -28.21 -9.89
CA GLU A 46 -3.97 -29.28 -10.87
C GLU A 46 -3.49 -28.73 -12.23
N PRO A 47 -2.26 -28.18 -12.32
CA PRO A 47 -1.80 -27.49 -13.52
C PRO A 47 -1.78 -28.36 -14.78
N ARG A 48 -1.68 -29.69 -14.63
CA ARG A 48 -1.71 -30.64 -15.75
C ARG A 48 -3.11 -30.82 -16.38
N SER A 49 -4.18 -30.56 -15.64
CA SER A 49 -5.57 -30.68 -16.09
C SER A 49 -6.26 -29.32 -16.27
N LEU A 50 -5.50 -28.23 -16.13
CA LEU A 50 -6.02 -26.86 -16.18
C LEU A 50 -6.53 -26.54 -17.58
N THR A 51 -7.82 -26.24 -17.66
CA THR A 51 -8.48 -25.73 -18.87
C THR A 51 -9.28 -24.48 -18.51
N TRP A 52 -9.45 -23.58 -19.48
CA TRP A 52 -10.22 -22.36 -19.28
C TRP A 52 -11.67 -22.61 -18.84
N PRO A 53 -12.43 -23.57 -19.41
CA PRO A 53 -13.78 -23.87 -18.95
C PRO A 53 -13.82 -24.31 -17.48
N LYS A 54 -12.93 -25.23 -17.07
CA LYS A 54 -12.84 -25.70 -15.68
C LYS A 54 -12.51 -24.57 -14.71
N LEU A 55 -11.59 -23.68 -15.07
CA LEU A 55 -11.25 -22.52 -14.25
C LEU A 55 -12.43 -21.54 -14.17
N LYS A 56 -13.09 -21.26 -15.30
CA LYS A 56 -14.19 -20.30 -15.39
C LYS A 56 -15.38 -20.69 -14.50
N GLU A 57 -15.67 -21.98 -14.35
CA GLU A 57 -16.70 -22.51 -13.44
C GLU A 57 -16.36 -22.31 -11.95
N GLN A 58 -15.08 -22.13 -11.63
CA GLN A 58 -14.56 -22.06 -10.27
C GLN A 58 -14.17 -20.64 -9.83
N ILE A 59 -14.22 -19.66 -10.71
CA ILE A 59 -13.91 -18.27 -10.39
C ILE A 59 -15.18 -17.41 -10.53
N PRO A 60 -15.27 -16.26 -9.83
CA PRO A 60 -16.39 -15.33 -9.97
C PRO A 60 -16.33 -14.56 -11.29
N TRP A 61 -16.25 -15.26 -12.42
CA TRP A 61 -16.26 -14.65 -13.75
C TRP A 61 -17.64 -14.08 -14.06
N PRO A 62 -17.77 -12.81 -14.49
CA PRO A 62 -19.08 -12.21 -14.74
C PRO A 62 -19.87 -12.93 -15.84
N GLN A 63 -21.18 -13.05 -15.66
CA GLN A 63 -22.07 -13.70 -16.63
C GLN A 63 -22.06 -12.99 -17.98
N ASP A 64 -22.05 -11.65 -17.97
CA ASP A 64 -21.96 -10.79 -19.17
C ASP A 64 -20.54 -10.72 -19.77
N GLY A 65 -19.63 -11.59 -19.33
CA GLY A 65 -18.25 -11.63 -19.79
C GLY A 65 -17.48 -10.35 -19.41
N ILE A 66 -16.76 -9.79 -20.37
CA ILE A 66 -15.92 -8.60 -20.15
C ILE A 66 -16.74 -7.37 -19.74
N TRP A 67 -18.01 -7.29 -20.12
CA TRP A 67 -18.86 -6.15 -19.79
C TRP A 67 -19.22 -6.12 -18.31
N GLY A 68 -19.23 -7.27 -17.63
CA GLY A 68 -19.49 -7.34 -16.19
C GLY A 68 -18.32 -6.85 -15.31
N PHE A 69 -17.16 -6.54 -15.90
CA PHE A 69 -16.04 -5.92 -15.17
C PHE A 69 -16.30 -4.45 -14.84
N ALA A 70 -17.23 -3.79 -15.55
CA ALA A 70 -17.57 -2.40 -15.32
C ALA A 70 -19.09 -2.24 -15.13
N SER A 71 -19.49 -1.32 -14.27
CA SER A 71 -20.89 -0.95 -14.07
C SER A 71 -20.97 0.56 -13.90
N TRP A 72 -21.87 1.21 -14.64
CA TRP A 72 -22.09 2.65 -14.54
C TRP A 72 -22.55 3.08 -13.15
N GLU A 73 -23.36 2.23 -12.49
CA GLU A 73 -23.77 2.46 -11.11
C GLU A 73 -22.56 2.44 -10.17
N VAL A 74 -21.69 1.44 -10.31
CA VAL A 74 -20.48 1.32 -9.48
C VAL A 74 -19.50 2.45 -9.75
N THR A 75 -19.34 2.84 -11.01
CA THR A 75 -18.55 4.01 -11.40
C THR A 75 -19.10 5.29 -10.79
N GLY A 76 -20.43 5.46 -10.75
CA GLY A 76 -21.07 6.61 -10.09
C GLY A 76 -20.75 6.69 -8.60
N TRP A 77 -20.89 5.58 -7.88
CA TRP A 77 -20.55 5.50 -6.45
C TRP A 77 -19.05 5.66 -6.18
N LEU A 78 -18.19 5.13 -7.05
CA LEU A 78 -16.76 5.35 -6.99
C LEU A 78 -16.44 6.86 -7.11
N PHE A 79 -17.02 7.55 -8.09
CA PHE A 79 -16.83 9.00 -8.19
C PHE A 79 -17.43 9.76 -7.01
N ALA A 80 -18.55 9.31 -6.45
CA ALA A 80 -19.11 9.89 -5.22
C ALA A 80 -18.15 9.76 -4.03
N TYR A 81 -17.44 8.63 -3.90
CA TYR A 81 -16.40 8.43 -2.88
C TYR A 81 -15.23 9.41 -3.06
N TYR A 82 -14.73 9.57 -4.28
CA TYR A 82 -13.65 10.53 -4.59
C TYR A 82 -14.12 11.97 -4.37
N PHE A 83 -15.36 12.28 -4.74
CA PHE A 83 -15.97 13.59 -4.51
C PHE A 83 -16.12 13.89 -3.01
N LEU A 84 -16.58 12.93 -2.21
CA LEU A 84 -16.63 13.08 -0.76
C LEU A 84 -15.24 13.38 -0.18
N SER A 85 -14.20 12.68 -0.64
CA SER A 85 -12.81 12.95 -0.23
C SER A 85 -12.37 14.39 -0.57
N LEU A 86 -12.76 14.93 -1.73
CA LEU A 86 -12.51 16.33 -2.10
C LEU A 86 -13.30 17.32 -1.23
N VAL A 87 -14.56 17.03 -0.92
CA VAL A 87 -15.37 17.84 0.00
C VAL A 87 -14.71 17.90 1.38
N LEU A 88 -14.30 16.76 1.93
CA LEU A 88 -13.65 16.69 3.24
C LEU A 88 -12.27 17.38 3.24
N TYR A 89 -11.50 17.25 2.15
CA TYR A 89 -10.26 17.99 1.95
C TYR A 89 -10.47 19.50 2.11
N ARG A 90 -11.55 20.02 1.51
CA ARG A 90 -11.85 21.46 1.52
C ARG A 90 -12.45 21.97 2.83
N VAL A 91 -13.35 21.20 3.44
CA VAL A 91 -14.20 21.66 4.56
C VAL A 91 -13.53 21.45 5.92
N LEU A 92 -12.82 20.33 6.14
CA LEU A 92 -12.26 20.03 7.44
C LEU A 92 -11.05 20.91 7.78
N PRO A 93 -10.77 21.18 9.07
CA PRO A 93 -9.55 21.87 9.49
C PRO A 93 -8.31 21.15 8.96
N ALA A 94 -7.30 21.92 8.55
CA ALA A 94 -6.08 21.37 7.97
C ALA A 94 -4.82 22.03 8.51
N GLN A 95 -3.76 21.25 8.60
CA GLN A 95 -2.41 21.75 8.80
C GLN A 95 -1.86 22.23 7.46
N HIS A 96 -1.20 23.39 7.50
CA HIS A 96 -0.46 23.93 6.36
C HIS A 96 1.03 23.68 6.59
N ALA A 97 1.70 23.07 5.61
CA ALA A 97 3.11 22.71 5.69
C ALA A 97 3.83 23.09 4.39
N LEU A 98 5.10 23.46 4.53
CA LEU A 98 5.97 23.77 3.39
C LEU A 98 6.79 22.53 3.02
N GLY A 99 6.76 22.18 1.74
CA GLY A 99 7.57 21.11 1.17
C GLY A 99 9.05 21.47 1.08
N THR A 100 9.85 20.56 0.52
CA THR A 100 11.24 20.86 0.18
C THR A 100 11.33 21.92 -0.91
N LYS A 101 12.44 22.66 -0.93
CA LYS A 101 12.71 23.64 -2.00
C LYS A 101 12.82 22.92 -3.33
N LEU A 102 12.06 23.40 -4.32
CA LEU A 102 12.16 22.94 -5.70
C LEU A 102 13.52 23.30 -6.30
N ARG A 103 14.00 22.46 -7.22
CA ARG A 103 15.32 22.63 -7.83
C ARG A 103 15.38 23.85 -8.73
N GLU A 104 14.31 24.11 -9.48
CA GLU A 104 14.30 25.20 -10.47
C GLU A 104 13.99 26.57 -9.86
N SER A 105 13.02 26.64 -8.95
CA SER A 105 12.59 27.92 -8.36
C SER A 105 13.33 28.27 -7.07
N GLY A 106 13.94 27.29 -6.39
CA GLY A 106 14.54 27.46 -5.06
C GLY A 106 13.51 27.74 -3.95
N ARG A 107 12.22 27.69 -4.25
CA ARG A 107 11.11 27.97 -3.33
C ARG A 107 10.38 26.68 -2.96
N PRO A 108 9.85 26.57 -1.72
CA PRO A 108 9.01 25.44 -1.33
C PRO A 108 7.57 25.63 -1.83
N LEU A 109 6.89 24.52 -2.09
CA LEU A 109 5.43 24.48 -2.32
C LEU A 109 4.69 24.38 -0.98
N GLU A 110 3.50 24.97 -0.91
CA GLU A 110 2.61 24.84 0.24
C GLU A 110 1.68 23.64 0.07
N TYR A 111 1.43 22.92 1.15
CA TYR A 111 0.57 21.74 1.22
C TYR A 111 -0.45 21.89 2.33
N ARG A 112 -1.65 21.39 2.05
CA ARG A 112 -2.79 21.37 2.98
C ARG A 112 -3.09 19.92 3.35
N PHE A 113 -3.04 19.61 4.64
CA PHE A 113 -3.10 18.26 5.18
C PHE A 113 -4.20 18.11 6.23
N ASN A 114 -5.09 17.14 6.01
CA ASN A 114 -6.19 16.77 6.90
C ASN A 114 -6.70 15.34 6.64
N ALA A 115 -5.86 14.45 6.12
CA ALA A 115 -6.25 13.10 5.74
C ALA A 115 -6.80 12.32 6.93
N PHE A 116 -6.13 12.40 8.10
CA PHE A 116 -6.59 11.74 9.32
C PHE A 116 -8.03 12.11 9.69
N HIS A 117 -8.34 13.42 9.76
CA HIS A 117 -9.68 13.90 10.09
C HIS A 117 -10.71 13.46 9.05
N ALA A 118 -10.35 13.46 7.77
CA ALA A 118 -11.23 13.02 6.68
C ALA A 118 -11.53 11.52 6.75
N THR A 119 -10.53 10.69 7.07
CA THR A 119 -10.72 9.25 7.28
C THR A 119 -11.59 8.98 8.50
N VAL A 120 -11.26 9.59 9.65
CA VAL A 120 -12.04 9.43 10.89
C VAL A 120 -13.50 9.82 10.67
N PHE A 121 -13.77 10.93 9.97
CA PHE A 121 -15.14 11.33 9.63
C PHE A 121 -15.90 10.23 8.84
N GLN A 122 -15.26 9.66 7.82
CA GLN A 122 -15.85 8.57 7.03
C GLN A 122 -16.07 7.30 7.85
N LEU A 123 -15.10 6.94 8.70
CA LEU A 123 -15.21 5.77 9.58
C LEU A 123 -16.31 5.95 10.62
N VAL A 124 -16.49 7.16 11.17
CA VAL A 124 -17.61 7.47 12.08
C VAL A 124 -18.94 7.33 11.35
N GLY A 125 -19.07 7.86 10.13
CA GLY A 125 -20.27 7.69 9.31
C GLY A 125 -20.60 6.22 9.05
N CYS A 126 -19.57 5.42 8.72
CA CYS A 126 -19.71 3.98 8.54
C CYS A 126 -20.03 3.25 9.86
N GLY A 127 -19.48 3.70 10.99
CA GLY A 127 -19.78 3.17 12.32
C GLY A 127 -21.24 3.41 12.72
N VAL A 128 -21.77 4.60 12.46
CA VAL A 128 -23.20 4.90 12.64
C VAL A 128 -24.07 4.03 11.74
N GLY A 129 -23.70 3.89 10.46
CA GLY A 129 -24.38 2.98 9.53
C GLY A 129 -24.39 1.53 10.03
N THR A 130 -23.25 1.05 10.52
CA THR A 130 -23.11 -0.30 11.10
C THR A 130 -23.94 -0.46 12.37
N PHE A 131 -24.03 0.57 13.22
CA PHE A 131 -24.86 0.53 14.43
C PHE A 131 -26.36 0.40 14.11
N ILE A 132 -26.82 1.05 13.03
CA ILE A 132 -28.23 1.06 12.62
C ILE A 132 -28.60 -0.23 11.85
N TYR A 133 -27.77 -0.63 10.89
CA TYR A 133 -28.10 -1.69 9.93
C TYR A 133 -27.33 -3.01 10.19
N GLY A 134 -26.46 -3.04 11.19
CA GLY A 134 -25.60 -4.19 11.45
C GLY A 134 -24.64 -4.48 10.29
N ALA A 135 -24.40 -5.76 10.07
CA ALA A 135 -23.54 -6.21 8.97
C ALA A 135 -24.18 -5.99 7.58
N ASP A 136 -25.49 -5.74 7.51
CA ASP A 136 -26.22 -5.49 6.26
C ASP A 136 -26.25 -4.00 5.86
N PHE A 137 -25.42 -3.17 6.51
CA PHE A 137 -25.23 -1.77 6.10
C PHE A 137 -24.91 -1.68 4.60
N PRO A 138 -25.66 -0.90 3.79
CA PRO A 138 -25.55 -0.93 2.33
C PRO A 138 -24.14 -0.65 1.78
N VAL A 139 -23.31 0.12 2.48
CA VAL A 139 -21.92 0.35 2.05
C VAL A 139 -21.10 -0.94 2.11
N TRP A 140 -21.31 -1.77 3.13
CA TRP A 140 -20.57 -3.03 3.31
C TRP A 140 -20.97 -4.09 2.29
N THR A 141 -22.26 -4.22 2.02
CA THR A 141 -22.76 -5.14 0.98
C THR A 141 -22.33 -4.65 -0.40
N PHE A 142 -22.49 -3.35 -0.68
CA PHE A 142 -22.08 -2.77 -1.96
C PHE A 142 -20.60 -3.01 -2.28
N ILE A 143 -19.70 -2.77 -1.31
CA ILE A 143 -18.26 -2.99 -1.50
C ILE A 143 -17.95 -4.46 -1.78
N THR A 144 -18.57 -5.40 -1.04
CA THR A 144 -18.27 -6.83 -1.20
C THR A 144 -18.82 -7.39 -2.50
N ASP A 145 -20.00 -6.92 -2.90
CA ASP A 145 -20.75 -7.48 -4.03
C ASP A 145 -20.24 -6.89 -5.37
N ASN A 146 -19.69 -5.67 -5.33
CA ASN A 146 -19.15 -4.97 -6.50
C ASN A 146 -17.61 -4.86 -6.49
N TYR A 147 -16.92 -5.73 -5.75
CA TYR A 147 -15.46 -5.66 -5.60
C TYR A 147 -14.72 -5.64 -6.96
N LEU A 148 -15.13 -6.48 -7.91
CA LEU A 148 -14.51 -6.55 -9.24
C LEU A 148 -14.66 -5.23 -10.02
N GLN A 149 -15.85 -4.63 -9.96
CA GLN A 149 -16.16 -3.37 -10.63
C GLN A 149 -15.45 -2.19 -9.97
N LEU A 150 -15.32 -2.21 -8.63
CA LEU A 150 -14.52 -1.23 -7.89
C LEU A 150 -13.03 -1.34 -8.24
N LEU A 151 -12.48 -2.55 -8.28
CA LEU A 151 -11.10 -2.81 -8.70
C LEU A 151 -10.86 -2.30 -10.13
N THR A 152 -11.71 -2.71 -11.08
CA THR A 152 -11.62 -2.30 -12.48
C THR A 152 -11.78 -0.79 -12.64
N GLY A 153 -12.72 -0.18 -11.93
CA GLY A 153 -12.93 1.26 -11.94
C GLY A 153 -11.69 2.03 -11.49
N ASN A 154 -11.01 1.58 -10.43
CA ASN A 154 -9.76 2.18 -9.95
C ASN A 154 -8.59 1.95 -10.92
N ILE A 155 -8.51 0.79 -11.58
CA ILE A 155 -7.52 0.53 -12.64
C ILE A 155 -7.70 1.51 -13.81
N ILE A 156 -8.93 1.69 -14.28
CA ILE A 156 -9.23 2.65 -15.36
C ILE A 156 -8.90 4.07 -14.90
N LEU A 157 -9.30 4.44 -13.68
CA LEU A 157 -9.02 5.75 -13.11
C LEU A 157 -7.52 6.03 -12.99
N SER A 158 -6.70 5.03 -12.58
CA SER A 158 -5.25 5.21 -12.51
C SER A 158 -4.66 5.49 -13.88
N TYR A 159 -5.10 4.79 -14.94
CA TYR A 159 -4.68 5.11 -16.31
C TYR A 159 -5.10 6.52 -16.72
N ILE A 160 -6.33 6.94 -16.44
CA ILE A 160 -6.82 8.28 -16.78
C ILE A 160 -5.96 9.36 -16.11
N ILE A 161 -5.68 9.21 -14.81
CA ILE A 161 -4.84 10.14 -14.05
C ILE A 161 -3.43 10.19 -14.61
N SER A 162 -2.82 9.04 -14.92
CA SER A 162 -1.47 8.99 -15.47
C SER A 162 -1.39 9.55 -16.88
N VAL A 163 -2.40 9.33 -17.73
CA VAL A 163 -2.49 9.95 -19.06
C VAL A 163 -2.63 11.46 -18.92
N TYR A 164 -3.48 11.93 -18.01
CA TYR A 164 -3.63 13.35 -17.71
C TYR A 164 -2.29 13.96 -17.27
N ALA A 165 -1.64 13.40 -16.25
CA ALA A 165 -0.36 13.88 -15.74
C ALA A 165 0.75 13.86 -16.81
N TYR A 166 0.78 12.83 -17.65
CA TYR A 166 1.73 12.73 -18.75
C TYR A 166 1.50 13.83 -19.79
N ILE A 167 0.27 14.05 -20.24
CA ILE A 167 -0.06 15.07 -21.24
C ILE A 167 0.18 16.48 -20.70
N THR A 168 -0.26 16.77 -19.46
CA THR A 168 -0.10 18.11 -18.86
C THR A 168 1.37 18.45 -18.61
N SER A 169 2.22 17.45 -18.38
CA SER A 169 3.65 17.67 -18.14
C SER A 169 4.36 18.36 -19.33
N PHE A 170 3.87 18.23 -20.56
CA PHE A 170 4.48 18.87 -21.73
C PHE A 170 4.29 20.38 -21.76
N SER A 171 3.36 20.91 -20.95
CA SER A 171 3.20 22.36 -20.76
C SER A 171 4.20 22.95 -19.76
N VAL A 172 4.93 22.13 -19.00
CA VAL A 172 5.88 22.59 -17.98
C VAL A 172 7.08 23.25 -18.65
N ARG A 173 7.30 24.53 -18.34
CA ARG A 173 8.43 25.33 -18.83
C ARG A 173 9.32 25.75 -17.67
N LYS A 174 10.63 25.79 -17.87
CA LYS A 174 11.57 26.27 -16.85
C LYS A 174 11.24 27.71 -16.45
N GLY A 175 11.14 27.97 -15.15
CA GLY A 175 10.83 29.30 -14.61
C GLY A 175 9.37 29.74 -14.80
N ASN A 176 8.44 28.81 -14.99
CA ASN A 176 7.00 29.12 -15.03
C ASN A 176 6.52 29.74 -13.70
N PRO A 177 5.52 30.64 -13.73
CA PRO A 177 5.01 31.31 -12.53
C PRO A 177 4.32 30.35 -11.54
N GLU A 178 3.83 29.20 -12.03
CA GLU A 178 3.17 28.16 -11.26
C GLU A 178 4.15 27.27 -10.47
N MET A 179 5.47 27.52 -10.59
CA MET A 179 6.54 26.75 -9.93
C MET A 179 6.50 25.24 -10.24
N ARG A 180 6.00 24.84 -11.41
CA ARG A 180 5.99 23.44 -11.86
C ARG A 180 7.38 23.01 -12.29
N GLU A 181 7.80 21.79 -11.97
CA GLU A 181 9.10 21.25 -12.42
C GLU A 181 8.98 19.80 -12.88
N LEU A 182 9.89 19.38 -13.77
CA LEU A 182 9.97 18.00 -14.23
C LEU A 182 10.79 17.15 -13.25
N ALA A 183 10.32 15.93 -12.99
CA ALA A 183 11.02 14.96 -12.18
C ALA A 183 12.34 14.56 -12.86
N PRO A 184 13.48 14.47 -12.13
CA PRO A 184 14.79 14.16 -12.70
C PRO A 184 14.83 12.85 -13.52
N GLY A 185 14.08 11.84 -13.09
CA GLY A 185 13.99 10.55 -13.76
C GLY A 185 12.93 10.48 -14.86
N GLY A 186 12.07 11.49 -14.98
CA GLY A 186 10.85 11.46 -15.79
C GLY A 186 10.95 12.09 -17.18
N HIS A 187 12.14 12.41 -17.66
CA HIS A 187 12.32 13.07 -18.96
C HIS A 187 13.43 12.40 -19.79
N THR A 188 13.34 11.07 -19.90
CA THR A 188 14.33 10.22 -20.59
C THR A 188 14.18 10.23 -22.11
N GLY A 189 13.01 10.62 -22.62
CA GLY A 189 12.66 10.54 -24.04
C GLY A 189 12.05 9.20 -24.45
N ASN A 190 11.98 8.23 -23.53
CA ASN A 190 11.25 6.98 -23.74
C ASN A 190 9.81 7.12 -23.24
N LEU A 191 8.83 6.99 -24.15
CA LEU A 191 7.42 7.22 -23.84
C LEU A 191 6.89 6.34 -22.70
N ILE A 192 7.11 5.02 -22.77
CA ILE A 192 6.52 4.10 -21.79
C ILE A 192 7.18 4.25 -20.42
N TYR A 193 8.48 4.52 -20.37
CA TYR A 193 9.20 4.76 -19.12
C TYR A 193 8.79 6.09 -18.47
N ASP A 194 8.74 7.18 -19.25
CA ASP A 194 8.34 8.50 -18.77
C ASP A 194 6.86 8.53 -18.33
N PHE A 195 5.99 7.75 -18.98
CA PHE A 195 4.61 7.51 -18.56
C PHE A 195 4.52 6.73 -17.25
N PHE A 196 5.36 5.71 -17.09
CA PHE A 196 5.42 4.88 -15.90
C PHE A 196 5.92 5.64 -14.67
N ILE A 197 7.11 6.24 -14.76
CA ILE A 197 7.76 6.91 -13.63
C ILE A 197 7.19 8.30 -13.34
N GLY A 198 6.55 8.93 -14.33
CA GLY A 198 5.94 10.26 -14.21
C GLY A 198 6.91 11.37 -14.60
N ARG A 199 6.42 12.30 -15.44
CA ARG A 199 7.20 13.41 -15.98
C ARG A 199 7.20 14.64 -15.07
N GLU A 200 6.01 15.09 -14.68
CA GLU A 200 5.83 16.24 -13.79
C GLU A 200 6.07 15.82 -12.34
N LEU A 201 6.84 16.61 -11.59
CA LEU A 201 7.18 16.28 -10.21
C LEU A 201 5.90 16.31 -9.36
N ASN A 202 5.29 17.48 -9.15
CA ASN A 202 4.11 17.61 -8.28
C ASN A 202 2.96 18.28 -9.03
N PRO A 203 2.20 17.55 -9.86
CA PRO A 203 1.11 18.12 -10.63
C PRO A 203 -0.02 18.58 -9.71
N ARG A 204 -0.50 19.80 -9.97
CA ARG A 204 -1.53 20.47 -9.18
C ARG A 204 -2.73 20.81 -10.02
N ALA A 205 -3.91 20.58 -9.46
CA ALA A 205 -5.17 20.97 -10.06
C ALA A 205 -5.86 22.01 -9.17
N THR A 206 -6.13 23.20 -9.71
CA THR A 206 -6.99 24.18 -9.06
C THR A 206 -8.43 23.91 -9.46
N LEU A 207 -9.19 23.34 -8.54
CA LEU A 207 -10.59 23.00 -8.77
C LEU A 207 -11.51 24.13 -8.28
N PRO A 208 -12.55 24.50 -9.04
CA PRO A 208 -13.57 25.42 -8.55
C PRO A 208 -14.12 24.94 -7.20
N PHE A 209 -14.24 25.86 -6.24
CA PHE A 209 -14.73 25.62 -4.86
C PHE A 209 -13.82 24.78 -3.94
N PHE A 210 -13.05 23.82 -4.46
CA PHE A 210 -12.14 22.96 -3.66
C PHE A 210 -10.74 23.53 -3.47
N GLY A 211 -10.34 24.52 -4.27
CA GLY A 211 -9.01 25.13 -4.20
C GLY A 211 -7.96 24.30 -4.93
N GLU A 212 -6.70 24.60 -4.65
CA GLU A 212 -5.57 23.87 -5.22
C GLU A 212 -5.38 22.54 -4.50
N VAL A 213 -5.29 21.45 -5.28
CA VAL A 213 -4.99 20.10 -4.81
C VAL A 213 -3.71 19.63 -5.46
N ASP A 214 -2.75 19.21 -4.64
CA ASP A 214 -1.60 18.43 -5.10
C ASP A 214 -2.07 17.00 -5.35
N ILE A 215 -2.11 16.60 -6.62
CA ILE A 215 -2.76 15.35 -7.03
C ILE A 215 -2.02 14.16 -6.41
N LYS A 216 -0.69 14.21 -6.39
CA LYS A 216 0.13 13.12 -5.86
C LYS A 216 -0.11 12.94 -4.36
N ALA A 217 0.08 14.00 -3.58
CA ALA A 217 -0.12 13.93 -2.12
C ALA A 217 -1.56 13.54 -1.75
N TRP A 218 -2.55 13.97 -2.56
CA TRP A 218 -3.94 13.62 -2.35
C TRP A 218 -4.21 12.13 -2.59
N LEU A 219 -3.70 11.55 -3.69
CA LEU A 219 -3.86 10.12 -4.00
C LEU A 219 -3.20 9.22 -2.95
N GLU A 220 -1.97 9.56 -2.58
CA GLU A 220 -1.13 8.78 -1.66
C GLU A 220 -1.76 8.69 -0.25
N MET A 221 -2.36 9.78 0.24
CA MET A 221 -2.83 9.85 1.62
C MET A 221 -4.32 9.57 1.81
N ARG A 222 -5.16 9.69 0.78
CA ARG A 222 -6.63 9.69 0.96
C ARG A 222 -7.33 8.49 0.33
N PRO A 223 -7.67 8.50 -0.98
CA PRO A 223 -8.59 7.51 -1.53
C PRO A 223 -8.07 6.08 -1.37
N GLY A 224 -6.76 5.87 -1.51
CA GLY A 224 -6.11 4.57 -1.34
C GLY A 224 -6.13 4.06 0.10
N LEU A 225 -5.47 4.78 1.01
CA LEU A 225 -5.36 4.38 2.42
C LEU A 225 -6.72 4.31 3.13
N THR A 226 -7.63 5.26 2.87
CA THR A 226 -8.98 5.20 3.42
C THR A 226 -9.76 4.02 2.86
N GLY A 227 -9.64 3.77 1.54
CA GLY A 227 -10.28 2.67 0.86
C GLY A 227 -9.84 1.31 1.40
N TRP A 228 -8.56 1.18 1.77
CA TRP A 228 -8.02 -0.01 2.43
C TRP A 228 -8.78 -0.34 3.73
N VAL A 229 -8.95 0.66 4.61
CA VAL A 229 -9.66 0.45 5.89
C VAL A 229 -11.14 0.12 5.65
N LEU A 230 -11.79 0.79 4.69
CA LEU A 230 -13.18 0.52 4.33
C LEU A 230 -13.37 -0.89 3.76
N LEU A 231 -12.45 -1.37 2.91
CA LEU A 231 -12.44 -2.74 2.41
C LEU A 231 -12.33 -3.75 3.55
N ASN A 232 -11.41 -3.53 4.50
CA ASN A 232 -11.27 -4.39 5.67
C ASN A 232 -12.57 -4.48 6.49
N MET A 233 -13.23 -3.35 6.74
CA MET A 233 -14.50 -3.31 7.46
C MET A 233 -15.61 -4.04 6.70
N ALA A 234 -15.68 -3.87 5.38
CA ALA A 234 -16.64 -4.59 4.54
C ALA A 234 -16.41 -6.11 4.60
N PHE A 235 -15.16 -6.58 4.64
CA PHE A 235 -14.82 -7.99 4.79
C PHE A 235 -15.12 -8.55 6.18
N ILE A 236 -14.98 -7.76 7.25
CA ILE A 236 -15.45 -8.14 8.59
C ILE A 236 -16.97 -8.33 8.58
N ALA A 237 -17.71 -7.36 8.03
CA ALA A 237 -19.16 -7.46 7.91
C ALA A 237 -19.56 -8.70 7.07
N LYS A 238 -18.85 -8.99 5.98
CA LYS A 238 -19.04 -10.20 5.18
C LYS A 238 -18.82 -11.48 5.96
N GLN A 239 -17.80 -11.55 6.81
CA GLN A 239 -17.56 -12.74 7.64
C GLN A 239 -18.74 -12.98 8.58
N TYR A 240 -19.25 -11.93 9.20
CA TYR A 240 -20.44 -12.02 10.06
C TYR A 240 -21.68 -12.47 9.28
N ARG A 241 -21.92 -11.94 8.08
CA ARG A 241 -23.04 -12.40 7.22
C ARG A 241 -22.89 -13.85 6.76
N THR A 242 -21.65 -14.33 6.58
CA THR A 242 -21.37 -15.70 6.13
C THR A 242 -21.49 -16.72 7.26
N TYR A 243 -21.11 -16.36 8.49
CA TYR A 243 -20.94 -17.31 9.61
C TYR A 243 -21.75 -17.01 10.88
N GLY A 244 -22.27 -15.79 11.03
CA GLY A 244 -22.92 -15.33 12.27
C GLY A 244 -21.94 -14.93 13.39
N PHE A 245 -20.63 -14.97 13.12
CA PHE A 245 -19.58 -14.55 14.06
C PHE A 245 -18.41 -13.88 13.31
N VAL A 246 -17.53 -13.23 14.07
CA VAL A 246 -16.28 -12.65 13.57
C VAL A 246 -15.08 -13.33 14.27
N SER A 247 -14.08 -13.74 13.51
CA SER A 247 -12.88 -14.39 14.04
C SER A 247 -11.91 -13.39 14.67
N ASP A 248 -11.12 -13.83 15.65
CA ASP A 248 -10.09 -12.99 16.27
C ASP A 248 -9.00 -12.57 15.28
N SER A 249 -8.64 -13.45 14.34
CA SER A 249 -7.67 -13.18 13.27
C SER A 249 -8.03 -11.97 12.42
N ILE A 250 -9.27 -11.86 11.95
CA ILE A 250 -9.67 -10.76 11.04
C ILE A 250 -9.72 -9.43 11.79
N VAL A 251 -10.14 -9.45 13.06
CA VAL A 251 -10.15 -8.27 13.92
C VAL A 251 -8.73 -7.79 14.17
N VAL A 252 -7.80 -8.69 14.54
CA VAL A 252 -6.40 -8.33 14.78
C VAL A 252 -5.75 -7.74 13.52
N ILE A 253 -5.91 -8.36 12.35
CA ILE A 253 -5.38 -7.80 11.09
C ILE A 253 -5.97 -6.42 10.85
N ALA A 254 -7.30 -6.29 10.86
CA ALA A 254 -7.96 -5.04 10.52
C ALA A 254 -7.56 -3.90 11.47
N LEU A 255 -7.42 -4.17 12.77
CA LEU A 255 -6.98 -3.17 13.75
C LEU A 255 -5.53 -2.75 13.51
N VAL A 256 -4.63 -3.70 13.28
CA VAL A 256 -3.21 -3.42 13.03
C VAL A 256 -3.02 -2.64 11.72
N GLN A 257 -3.74 -3.01 10.66
CA GLN A 257 -3.75 -2.30 9.38
C GLN A 257 -4.37 -0.90 9.50
N ALA A 258 -5.50 -0.77 10.21
CA ALA A 258 -6.13 0.53 10.46
C ALA A 258 -5.23 1.45 11.28
N TYR A 259 -4.53 0.92 12.29
CA TYR A 259 -3.53 1.67 13.03
C TYR A 259 -2.43 2.20 12.10
N TYR A 260 -1.87 1.34 11.24
CA TYR A 260 -0.82 1.74 10.30
C TYR A 260 -1.29 2.88 9.37
N VAL A 261 -2.50 2.77 8.82
CA VAL A 261 -3.11 3.81 7.98
C VAL A 261 -3.30 5.11 8.74
N LEU A 262 -4.00 5.05 9.88
CA LEU A 262 -4.39 6.23 10.64
C LEU A 262 -3.16 6.96 11.20
N GLU A 263 -2.12 6.21 11.58
CA GLU A 263 -0.88 6.79 12.05
C GLU A 263 -0.12 7.52 10.93
N GLY A 264 -0.01 6.90 9.75
CA GLY A 264 0.59 7.55 8.57
C GLY A 264 -0.16 8.82 8.18
N GLN A 265 -1.50 8.78 8.21
CA GLN A 265 -2.35 9.95 7.93
C GLN A 265 -2.30 11.01 9.05
N TYR A 266 -1.99 10.63 10.29
CA TYR A 266 -1.76 11.58 11.37
C TYR A 266 -0.39 12.27 11.20
N ALA A 267 0.62 11.53 10.78
CA ALA A 267 1.95 12.01 10.45
C ALA A 267 2.08 12.50 8.98
N GLU A 268 0.98 12.98 8.37
CA GLU A 268 0.88 13.33 6.93
C GLU A 268 2.00 14.28 6.46
N ALA A 269 2.44 15.22 7.31
CA ALA A 269 3.52 16.15 6.96
C ALA A 269 4.87 15.47 6.70
N GLY A 270 5.10 14.26 7.23
CA GLY A 270 6.30 13.47 6.97
C GLY A 270 6.46 13.09 5.49
N LEU A 271 5.34 13.05 4.76
CA LEU A 271 5.29 12.79 3.32
C LEU A 271 6.19 13.74 2.52
N LEU A 272 6.29 15.00 2.94
CA LEU A 272 7.05 16.05 2.25
C LEU A 272 8.55 15.80 2.17
N SER A 273 9.05 14.82 2.93
CA SER A 273 10.45 14.40 2.93
C SER A 273 10.72 13.10 2.17
N MET A 274 9.67 12.46 1.64
CA MET A 274 9.77 11.18 0.95
C MET A 274 10.18 11.35 -0.52
N MET A 275 10.79 10.30 -1.09
CA MET A 275 11.21 10.30 -2.51
C MET A 275 10.04 10.52 -3.45
N ASP A 276 8.88 9.96 -3.11
CA ASP A 276 7.65 10.05 -3.88
C ASP A 276 7.26 11.52 -4.14
N ILE A 277 7.40 12.42 -3.16
CA ILE A 277 7.16 13.87 -3.34
C ILE A 277 8.37 14.62 -3.91
N THR A 278 9.58 14.28 -3.46
CA THR A 278 10.77 15.12 -3.66
C THR A 278 11.53 14.83 -4.94
N THR A 279 11.44 13.60 -5.48
CA THR A 279 12.22 13.17 -6.64
C THR A 279 11.39 12.48 -7.72
N ASP A 280 10.39 11.69 -7.35
CA ASP A 280 9.63 10.89 -8.31
C ASP A 280 8.46 11.70 -8.89
N GLY A 281 8.14 11.50 -10.17
CA GLY A 281 7.01 12.17 -10.81
C GLY A 281 5.70 11.45 -10.55
N LEU A 282 4.56 12.11 -10.79
CA LEU A 282 3.28 11.40 -10.81
C LEU A 282 3.09 10.69 -12.16
N GLY A 283 3.37 9.39 -12.19
CA GLY A 283 3.16 8.51 -13.33
C GLY A 283 2.17 7.38 -13.05
N PHE A 284 2.15 6.36 -13.91
CA PHE A 284 1.37 5.14 -13.67
C PHE A 284 1.81 4.41 -12.41
N MET A 285 3.10 4.41 -12.09
CA MET A 285 3.63 3.73 -10.90
C MET A 285 2.95 4.20 -9.62
N LEU A 286 3.03 5.51 -9.33
CA LEU A 286 2.43 6.08 -8.12
C LEU A 286 0.91 6.05 -8.20
N GLY A 287 0.32 6.50 -9.32
CA GLY A 287 -1.14 6.52 -9.47
C GLY A 287 -1.80 5.15 -9.29
N PHE A 288 -1.25 4.09 -9.90
CA PHE A 288 -1.73 2.72 -9.71
C PHE A 288 -1.39 2.18 -8.32
N GLY A 289 -0.20 2.49 -7.81
CA GLY A 289 0.25 2.16 -6.46
C GLY A 289 -0.76 2.63 -5.41
N ASP A 290 -1.12 3.90 -5.46
CA ASP A 290 -1.94 4.57 -4.47
C ASP A 290 -3.38 4.06 -4.46
N ILE A 291 -4.05 3.99 -5.62
CA ILE A 291 -5.51 3.74 -5.66
C ILE A 291 -5.90 2.31 -6.05
N VAL A 292 -4.96 1.50 -6.52
CA VAL A 292 -5.21 0.10 -6.87
C VAL A 292 -4.40 -0.83 -5.98
N TRP A 293 -3.08 -0.68 -5.98
CA TRP A 293 -2.20 -1.62 -5.29
C TRP A 293 -2.43 -1.59 -3.78
N VAL A 294 -2.40 -0.40 -3.17
CA VAL A 294 -2.57 -0.25 -1.72
C VAL A 294 -3.93 -0.77 -1.23
N PRO A 295 -5.09 -0.26 -1.66
CA PRO A 295 -6.37 -0.70 -1.10
C PRO A 295 -6.69 -2.17 -1.39
N PHE A 296 -6.48 -2.64 -2.62
CA PHE A 296 -6.94 -3.97 -3.01
C PHE A 296 -5.94 -5.09 -2.69
N LEU A 297 -4.62 -4.83 -2.71
CA LEU A 297 -3.66 -5.85 -2.32
C LEU A 297 -3.60 -6.00 -0.80
N TYR A 298 -3.53 -4.89 -0.06
CA TYR A 298 -3.33 -4.93 1.39
C TYR A 298 -4.59 -5.36 2.16
N SER A 299 -5.77 -5.34 1.53
CA SER A 299 -7.00 -5.91 2.10
C SER A 299 -7.21 -7.39 1.77
N THR A 300 -6.31 -8.01 0.98
CA THR A 300 -6.43 -9.42 0.55
C THR A 300 -6.53 -10.38 1.74
N GLN A 301 -5.87 -10.09 2.85
CA GLN A 301 -5.87 -10.96 4.02
C GLN A 301 -7.21 -10.88 4.78
N CYS A 302 -7.81 -9.70 4.90
CA CYS A 302 -9.18 -9.58 5.42
C CYS A 302 -10.19 -10.23 4.46
N ARG A 303 -10.01 -10.09 3.15
CA ARG A 303 -10.82 -10.78 2.14
C ARG A 303 -10.73 -12.30 2.28
N TYR A 304 -9.53 -12.84 2.43
CA TYR A 304 -9.29 -14.26 2.67
C TYR A 304 -10.00 -14.73 3.94
N LEU A 305 -9.79 -14.03 5.07
CA LEU A 305 -10.39 -14.41 6.36
C LEU A 305 -11.91 -14.28 6.37
N SER A 306 -12.49 -13.39 5.56
CA SER A 306 -13.95 -13.29 5.42
C SER A 306 -14.60 -14.58 4.91
N VAL A 307 -13.81 -15.43 4.23
CA VAL A 307 -14.23 -16.72 3.70
C VAL A 307 -13.72 -17.87 4.56
N TYR A 308 -12.46 -17.85 4.99
CA TYR A 308 -11.89 -18.89 5.86
C TYR A 308 -11.49 -18.30 7.22
N PRO A 309 -12.37 -18.38 8.24
CA PRO A 309 -12.08 -17.84 9.56
C PRO A 309 -11.00 -18.67 10.27
N VAL A 310 -9.91 -18.01 10.65
CA VAL A 310 -8.87 -18.60 11.50
C VAL A 310 -9.10 -18.18 12.94
N HIS A 311 -9.07 -19.11 13.89
CA HIS A 311 -9.13 -18.79 15.32
C HIS A 311 -7.73 -18.93 15.93
N LEU A 312 -7.14 -17.80 16.31
CA LEU A 312 -5.77 -17.75 16.87
C LEU A 312 -5.72 -18.13 18.35
N GLY A 313 -6.80 -17.82 19.09
CA GLY A 313 -6.80 -17.86 20.55
C GLY A 313 -5.91 -16.77 21.15
N TRP A 314 -6.00 -16.60 22.47
CA TRP A 314 -5.26 -15.56 23.19
C TRP A 314 -3.74 -15.64 22.98
N ALA A 315 -3.19 -16.86 22.89
CA ALA A 315 -1.76 -17.08 22.70
C ALA A 315 -1.29 -16.63 21.30
N GLY A 316 -2.07 -16.95 20.26
CA GLY A 316 -1.77 -16.50 18.89
C GLY A 316 -1.91 -14.98 18.74
N VAL A 317 -2.95 -14.39 19.33
CA VAL A 317 -3.12 -12.93 19.37
C VAL A 317 -1.94 -12.26 20.08
N ALA A 318 -1.52 -12.79 21.24
CA ALA A 318 -0.38 -12.26 21.99
C ALA A 318 0.94 -12.36 21.21
N ALA A 319 1.18 -13.49 20.54
CA ALA A 319 2.37 -13.69 19.73
C ALA A 319 2.44 -12.68 18.57
N ILE A 320 1.34 -12.50 17.83
CA ILE A 320 1.27 -11.58 16.69
C ILE A 320 1.39 -10.12 17.16
N SER A 321 0.72 -9.78 18.26
CA SER A 321 0.83 -8.44 18.88
C SER A 321 2.25 -8.14 19.36
N THR A 322 2.97 -9.16 19.84
CA THR A 322 4.38 -9.02 20.24
C THR A 322 5.27 -8.74 19.03
N VAL A 323 5.10 -9.47 17.93
CA VAL A 323 5.81 -9.20 16.67
C VAL A 323 5.56 -7.77 16.19
N PHE A 324 4.29 -7.35 16.19
CA PHE A 324 3.91 -5.98 15.84
C PHE A 324 4.60 -4.94 16.73
N ALA A 325 4.51 -5.11 18.05
CA ALA A 325 5.08 -4.18 19.03
C ALA A 325 6.60 -4.05 18.91
N ILE A 326 7.31 -5.16 18.68
CA ILE A 326 8.77 -5.15 18.48
C ILE A 326 9.12 -4.41 17.18
N GLY A 327 8.44 -4.72 16.08
CA GLY A 327 8.67 -4.04 14.80
C GLY A 327 8.43 -2.53 14.89
N LEU A 328 7.29 -2.15 15.49
CA LEU A 328 6.92 -0.76 15.72
C LEU A 328 7.93 -0.04 16.62
N TYR A 329 8.40 -0.69 17.68
CA TYR A 329 9.42 -0.16 18.57
C TYR A 329 10.73 0.11 17.83
N ILE A 330 11.23 -0.86 17.05
CA ILE A 330 12.46 -0.70 16.25
C ILE A 330 12.29 0.45 15.26
N PHE A 331 11.17 0.48 14.52
CA PHE A 331 10.88 1.51 13.53
C PHE A 331 10.86 2.91 14.15
N ARG A 332 10.12 3.09 15.25
CA ARG A 332 9.96 4.40 15.90
C ARG A 332 11.19 4.84 16.66
N SER A 333 11.79 3.94 17.42
CA SER A 333 12.98 4.24 18.23
C SER A 333 14.15 4.65 17.34
N SER A 334 14.38 3.94 16.23
CA SER A 334 15.42 4.29 15.26
C SER A 334 15.17 5.64 14.56
N ASN A 335 13.93 5.91 14.12
CA ASN A 335 13.60 7.20 13.51
C ASN A 335 13.68 8.37 14.49
N SER A 336 13.21 8.19 15.73
CA SER A 336 13.30 9.21 16.79
C SER A 336 14.76 9.51 17.13
N GLN A 337 15.61 8.47 17.20
CA GLN A 337 17.04 8.64 17.39
C GLN A 337 17.68 9.47 16.27
N LYS A 338 17.34 9.20 15.00
CA LYS A 338 17.82 9.97 13.85
C LYS A 338 17.34 11.43 13.89
N TYR A 339 16.09 11.65 14.28
CA TYR A 339 15.50 12.98 14.37
C TYR A 339 16.21 13.81 15.44
N LEU A 340 16.26 13.30 16.68
CA LEU A 340 16.92 13.96 17.80
C LEU A 340 18.40 14.25 17.51
N PHE A 341 19.11 13.30 16.88
CA PHE A 341 20.50 13.50 16.50
C PHE A 341 20.70 14.59 15.44
N ARG A 342 19.72 14.79 14.55
CA ARG A 342 19.78 15.84 13.53
C ARG A 342 19.44 17.22 14.10
N GLU A 343 18.57 17.27 15.09
CA GLU A 343 18.15 18.50 15.76
C GLU A 343 19.20 18.97 16.77
N ASN A 344 19.62 18.08 17.67
CA ASN A 344 20.64 18.34 18.68
C ASN A 344 21.69 17.21 18.70
N PRO A 345 22.73 17.30 17.87
CA PRO A 345 23.80 16.30 17.84
C PRO A 345 24.62 16.18 19.13
N ASP A 346 24.56 17.18 20.00
CA ASP A 346 25.32 17.26 21.26
C ASP A 346 24.44 16.91 22.48
N ASP A 347 23.25 16.34 22.25
CA ASP A 347 22.37 15.84 23.31
C ASP A 347 23.08 14.76 24.17
N PRO A 348 22.91 14.76 25.52
CA PRO A 348 23.50 13.75 26.40
C PRO A 348 23.20 12.30 25.99
N ALA A 349 22.07 12.05 25.32
CA ALA A 349 21.74 10.72 24.79
C ALA A 349 22.79 10.19 23.80
N PHE A 350 23.57 11.06 23.15
CA PHE A 350 24.59 10.70 22.17
C PHE A 350 26.02 10.79 22.70
N ALA A 351 26.23 11.16 23.97
CA ALA A 351 27.57 11.37 24.54
C ALA A 351 28.51 10.15 24.38
N ASN A 352 27.94 8.94 24.43
CA ASN A 352 28.68 7.68 24.26
C ASN A 352 28.50 7.03 22.87
N MET A 353 27.90 7.73 21.91
CA MET A 353 27.65 7.20 20.57
C MET A 353 28.69 7.70 19.57
N THR A 354 29.14 6.80 18.70
CA THR A 354 30.07 7.17 17.63
C THR A 354 29.32 7.79 16.45
N TYR A 355 29.98 8.70 15.75
CA TYR A 355 29.51 9.29 14.49
C TYR A 355 30.67 9.62 13.58
N ILE A 356 30.38 9.82 12.29
CA ILE A 356 31.33 10.31 11.29
C ILE A 356 30.99 11.78 11.01
N GLN A 357 31.96 12.66 11.22
CA GLN A 357 31.86 14.05 10.79
C GLN A 357 32.10 14.12 9.28
N THR A 358 31.08 14.49 8.52
CA THR A 358 31.19 14.60 7.06
C THR A 358 31.87 15.90 6.66
N LYS A 359 32.52 15.91 5.50
CA LYS A 359 33.13 17.10 4.86
C LYS A 359 32.14 18.23 4.61
N ARG A 360 30.84 17.91 4.57
CA ARG A 360 29.75 18.86 4.38
C ARG A 360 29.31 19.55 5.67
N GLY A 361 29.92 19.23 6.80
CA GLY A 361 29.54 19.75 8.12
C GLY A 361 28.43 18.97 8.81
N THR A 362 27.77 18.03 8.14
CA THR A 362 26.77 17.12 8.75
C THR A 362 27.43 15.95 9.49
N ARG A 363 26.70 15.31 10.41
CA ARG A 363 27.16 14.10 11.12
C ARG A 363 26.36 12.87 10.69
N LEU A 364 27.03 11.73 10.54
CA LEU A 364 26.41 10.41 10.30
C LEU A 364 26.56 9.53 11.53
N LEU A 365 25.45 9.16 12.15
CA LEU A 365 25.46 8.37 13.39
C LEU A 365 25.89 6.91 13.11
N THR A 366 26.92 6.43 13.79
CA THR A 366 27.43 5.05 13.71
C THR A 366 27.25 4.26 15.00
N GLY A 367 26.59 4.84 16.01
CA GLY A 367 26.19 4.18 17.26
C GLY A 367 24.68 3.93 17.34
N GLY A 368 24.26 3.17 18.34
CA GLY A 368 22.84 2.84 18.55
C GLY A 368 22.24 2.03 17.40
N TRP A 369 20.99 2.32 17.03
CA TRP A 369 20.28 1.62 15.95
C TRP A 369 21.02 1.75 14.61
N TRP A 370 21.49 2.96 14.30
CA TRP A 370 22.20 3.29 13.06
C TRP A 370 23.65 2.77 13.03
N GLY A 371 24.14 2.23 14.16
CA GLY A 371 25.37 1.43 14.22
C GLY A 371 25.15 -0.06 13.96
N MET A 372 23.93 -0.57 14.16
CA MET A 372 23.60 -1.99 13.93
C MET A 372 23.40 -2.28 12.44
N ALA A 373 22.61 -1.46 11.76
CA ALA A 373 22.39 -1.52 10.32
C ALA A 373 22.04 -0.13 9.78
N ARG A 374 22.39 0.13 8.52
CA ARG A 374 22.18 1.42 7.87
C ARG A 374 20.71 1.80 7.72
N HIS A 375 19.84 0.80 7.64
CA HIS A 375 18.39 0.91 7.50
C HIS A 375 17.66 -0.06 8.43
N ILE A 376 18.04 -0.07 9.71
CA ILE A 376 17.36 -0.86 10.75
C ILE A 376 15.89 -0.47 10.92
N ASN A 377 15.53 0.78 10.57
CA ASN A 377 14.14 1.21 10.50
C ASN A 377 13.37 0.39 9.45
N TYR A 378 13.96 0.02 8.32
CA TYR A 378 13.31 -0.84 7.32
C TYR A 378 13.10 -2.27 7.83
N PHE A 379 14.01 -2.77 8.68
CA PHE A 379 13.77 -4.04 9.37
C PHE A 379 12.59 -3.95 10.34
N GLY A 380 12.51 -2.87 11.14
CA GLY A 380 11.36 -2.60 11.99
C GLY A 380 10.06 -2.51 11.20
N ASP A 381 10.09 -1.83 10.04
CA ASP A 381 8.94 -1.68 9.15
C ASP A 381 8.49 -3.02 8.55
N TRP A 382 9.43 -3.86 8.13
CA TRP A 382 9.12 -5.20 7.66
C TRP A 382 8.54 -6.08 8.77
N LEU A 383 9.10 -6.00 9.98
CA LEU A 383 8.65 -6.81 11.10
C LEU A 383 7.23 -6.42 11.55
N GLN A 384 6.92 -5.12 11.59
CA GLN A 384 5.56 -4.66 11.93
C GLN A 384 4.53 -4.93 10.82
N SER A 385 4.95 -5.25 9.59
CA SER A 385 4.05 -5.61 8.51
C SER A 385 3.75 -7.12 8.44
N LEU A 386 4.55 -7.99 9.06
CA LEU A 386 4.26 -9.44 9.13
C LEU A 386 2.90 -9.77 9.76
N PRO A 387 2.43 -9.08 10.83
CA PRO A 387 1.07 -9.20 11.34
C PRO A 387 -0.05 -9.00 10.31
N PHE A 388 0.22 -8.42 9.13
CA PHE A 388 -0.78 -8.27 8.08
C PHE A 388 -1.07 -9.61 7.39
N CYS A 389 -0.16 -10.59 7.44
CA CYS A 389 -0.35 -11.90 6.81
C CYS A 389 -0.31 -13.09 7.79
N LEU A 390 0.43 -13.00 8.90
CA LEU A 390 0.55 -14.09 9.88
C LEU A 390 -0.79 -14.62 10.44
N PRO A 391 -1.82 -13.79 10.70
CA PRO A 391 -3.12 -14.29 11.16
C PRO A 391 -3.87 -15.17 10.14
N THR A 392 -3.41 -15.23 8.89
CA THR A 392 -3.97 -16.14 7.87
C THR A 392 -3.45 -17.58 7.99
N GLY A 393 -2.44 -17.81 8.85
CA GLY A 393 -1.90 -19.14 9.13
C GLY A 393 -1.27 -19.82 7.91
N ILE A 394 -1.34 -21.16 7.87
CA ILE A 394 -0.98 -21.95 6.67
C ILE A 394 -2.14 -21.80 5.68
N ALA A 395 -2.18 -20.63 5.03
CA ALA A 395 -3.32 -20.19 4.26
C ALA A 395 -3.61 -21.13 3.09
N GLY A 396 -4.89 -21.38 2.88
CA GLY A 396 -5.45 -22.08 1.73
C GLY A 396 -6.77 -22.75 2.08
N TYR A 397 -7.76 -22.69 1.20
CA TYR A 397 -9.06 -23.33 1.42
C TYR A 397 -9.77 -23.73 0.13
N VAL A 398 -10.71 -24.66 0.25
CA VAL A 398 -11.70 -25.04 -0.76
C VAL A 398 -13.10 -24.91 -0.15
N ILE A 399 -14.05 -24.47 -0.97
CA ILE A 399 -15.47 -24.40 -0.61
C ILE A 399 -16.20 -25.57 -1.23
N LEU A 400 -16.96 -26.28 -0.41
CA LEU A 400 -17.70 -27.46 -0.77
C LEU A 400 -19.22 -27.21 -0.69
N PRO A 401 -20.01 -27.86 -1.55
CA PRO A 401 -21.47 -27.71 -1.56
C PRO A 401 -22.13 -28.05 -0.22
N ALA A 402 -23.33 -27.51 -0.02
CA ALA A 402 -24.12 -27.84 1.16
C ALA A 402 -24.43 -29.34 1.21
N GLY A 403 -24.28 -29.94 2.40
CA GLY A 403 -24.51 -31.38 2.62
C GLY A 403 -23.28 -32.27 2.42
N SER A 404 -22.11 -31.72 2.10
CA SER A 404 -20.85 -32.49 2.10
C SER A 404 -20.56 -33.08 3.49
N ALA A 405 -20.35 -34.40 3.55
CA ALA A 405 -20.12 -35.14 4.79
C ALA A 405 -18.65 -35.07 5.24
N LEU A 406 -18.19 -33.87 5.60
CA LEU A 406 -16.86 -33.64 6.17
C LEU A 406 -17.00 -33.16 7.61
N ALA A 407 -16.34 -33.89 8.51
CA ALA A 407 -16.24 -33.54 9.93
C ALA A 407 -14.77 -33.69 10.34
N GLY A 408 -14.23 -32.68 11.02
CA GLY A 408 -12.83 -32.68 11.43
C GLY A 408 -12.35 -31.29 11.84
N ALA A 409 -11.13 -31.24 12.38
CA ALA A 409 -10.45 -29.98 12.66
C ALA A 409 -10.17 -29.22 11.33
N GLY A 410 -10.45 -27.93 11.29
CA GLY A 410 -10.25 -27.10 10.08
C GLY A 410 -11.43 -27.05 9.10
N VAL A 411 -12.58 -27.63 9.47
CA VAL A 411 -13.83 -27.54 8.72
C VAL A 411 -14.74 -26.49 9.36
N THR A 412 -15.15 -25.47 8.61
CA THR A 412 -16.12 -24.46 9.09
C THR A 412 -17.35 -24.44 8.20
N LYS A 413 -18.53 -24.43 8.80
CA LYS A 413 -19.82 -24.42 8.09
C LYS A 413 -20.33 -22.98 7.95
N MET A 414 -20.68 -22.59 6.74
CA MET A 414 -21.34 -21.32 6.42
C MET A 414 -22.84 -21.39 6.76
N LEU A 415 -23.48 -20.23 6.96
CA LEU A 415 -24.91 -20.14 7.25
C LEU A 415 -25.80 -20.69 6.12
N ASP A 416 -25.34 -20.61 4.87
CA ASP A 416 -26.03 -21.17 3.70
C ASP A 416 -25.86 -22.70 3.56
N GLY A 417 -25.14 -23.34 4.49
CA GLY A 417 -24.92 -24.77 4.53
C GLY A 417 -23.67 -25.26 3.80
N ARG A 418 -22.99 -24.40 3.00
CA ARG A 418 -21.69 -24.72 2.40
C ARG A 418 -20.63 -24.92 3.49
N VAL A 419 -19.55 -25.61 3.11
CA VAL A 419 -18.48 -25.96 4.04
C VAL A 419 -17.15 -25.48 3.48
N VAL A 420 -16.35 -24.81 4.29
CA VAL A 420 -14.98 -24.45 3.94
C VAL A 420 -13.99 -25.34 4.70
N THR A 421 -12.96 -25.82 3.99
CA THR A 421 -11.91 -26.69 4.54
C THR A 421 -10.57 -26.35 3.90
N GLN A 422 -9.46 -26.68 4.56
CA GLN A 422 -8.11 -26.55 3.98
C GLN A 422 -7.64 -27.81 3.24
N GLU A 423 -8.45 -28.86 3.17
CA GLU A 423 -8.09 -30.13 2.55
C GLU A 423 -7.62 -29.93 1.10
N GLY A 424 -6.40 -30.39 0.79
CA GLY A 424 -5.77 -30.24 -0.52
C GLY A 424 -5.26 -28.83 -0.87
N ALA A 425 -5.69 -27.78 -0.17
CA ALA A 425 -5.32 -26.39 -0.45
C ALA A 425 -4.38 -25.75 0.58
N ALA A 426 -4.20 -26.36 1.76
CA ALA A 426 -3.34 -25.83 2.82
C ALA A 426 -1.94 -25.44 2.31
N GLY A 427 -1.51 -24.21 2.60
CA GLY A 427 -0.22 -23.65 2.21
C GLY A 427 -0.22 -22.98 0.84
N TRP A 428 -1.06 -23.41 -0.10
CA TRP A 428 -1.16 -22.80 -1.42
C TRP A 428 -1.76 -21.39 -1.39
N GLY A 429 -2.64 -21.11 -0.42
CA GLY A 429 -3.21 -19.78 -0.20
C GLY A 429 -2.17 -18.74 0.24
N MET A 430 -1.00 -19.16 0.73
CA MET A 430 0.08 -18.25 1.12
C MET A 430 0.60 -17.44 -0.08
N LEU A 431 0.48 -17.97 -1.30
CA LEU A 431 0.80 -17.23 -2.53
C LEU A 431 -0.03 -15.95 -2.70
N PHE A 432 -1.19 -15.85 -2.03
CA PHE A 432 -2.03 -14.66 -2.07
C PHE A 432 -1.86 -13.84 -0.80
N THR A 433 -1.91 -14.46 0.38
CA THR A 433 -1.91 -13.74 1.66
C THR A 433 -0.52 -13.24 2.08
N TYR A 434 0.55 -13.96 1.71
CA TYR A 434 1.94 -13.60 2.03
C TYR A 434 2.66 -12.90 0.87
N PHE A 435 2.07 -12.84 -0.33
CA PHE A 435 2.65 -12.09 -1.44
C PHE A 435 2.89 -10.63 -1.09
N TYR A 436 1.99 -10.02 -0.30
CA TYR A 436 2.20 -8.69 0.27
C TYR A 436 3.56 -8.59 1.01
N SER A 437 3.85 -9.50 1.95
CA SER A 437 5.07 -9.45 2.74
C SER A 437 6.32 -9.65 1.88
N ALA A 438 6.27 -10.57 0.91
CA ALA A 438 7.36 -10.78 -0.04
C ALA A 438 7.60 -9.54 -0.92
N TRP A 439 6.53 -8.94 -1.44
CA TRP A 439 6.59 -7.71 -2.21
C TRP A 439 7.11 -6.53 -1.38
N PHE A 440 6.66 -6.41 -0.12
CA PHE A 440 7.09 -5.33 0.77
C PHE A 440 8.59 -5.44 1.09
N ALA A 441 9.10 -6.65 1.33
CA ALA A 441 10.53 -6.90 1.47
C ALA A 441 11.31 -6.51 0.22
N PHE A 442 10.83 -6.88 -0.97
CA PHE A 442 11.44 -6.46 -2.24
C PHE A 442 11.45 -4.93 -2.38
N MET A 443 10.35 -4.27 -2.05
CA MET A 443 10.24 -2.80 -2.09
C MET A 443 11.24 -2.14 -1.14
N LEU A 444 11.38 -2.63 0.10
CA LEU A 444 12.34 -2.10 1.08
C LEU A 444 13.79 -2.29 0.63
N ILE A 445 14.13 -3.43 0.01
CA ILE A 445 15.46 -3.68 -0.56
C ILE A 445 15.72 -2.73 -1.74
N HIS A 446 14.75 -2.55 -2.62
CA HIS A 446 14.87 -1.59 -3.73
C HIS A 446 15.05 -0.16 -3.20
N ARG A 447 14.27 0.23 -2.20
CA ARG A 447 14.33 1.54 -1.54
C ARG A 447 15.69 1.78 -0.88
N GLU A 448 16.22 0.80 -0.15
CA GLU A 448 17.58 0.87 0.41
C GLU A 448 18.63 1.09 -0.69
N GLY A 449 18.52 0.40 -1.82
CA GLY A 449 19.45 0.57 -2.93
C GLY A 449 19.45 2.00 -3.50
N ARG A 450 18.28 2.62 -3.59
CA ARG A 450 18.13 4.02 -4.03
C ARG A 450 18.70 5.00 -3.00
N ASP A 451 18.38 4.79 -1.72
CA ASP A 451 18.91 5.61 -0.63
C ASP A 451 20.44 5.51 -0.53
N ASP A 452 21.01 4.31 -0.71
CA ASP A 452 22.47 4.11 -0.73
C ASP A 452 23.12 4.89 -1.87
N ALA A 453 22.52 4.86 -3.05
CA ALA A 453 23.01 5.62 -4.21
C ALA A 453 22.93 7.14 -3.98
N ALA A 454 21.81 7.62 -3.43
CA ALA A 454 21.62 9.02 -3.10
C ALA A 454 22.61 9.48 -2.01
N CYS A 455 22.84 8.66 -0.98
CA CYS A 455 23.82 8.95 0.07
C CYS A 455 25.26 8.91 -0.44
N ALA A 456 25.58 8.00 -1.37
CA ALA A 456 26.89 7.94 -2.01
C ALA A 456 27.19 9.19 -2.84
N GLU A 457 26.22 9.67 -3.62
CA GLU A 457 26.35 10.95 -4.35
C GLU A 457 26.46 12.13 -3.38
N LYS A 458 25.69 12.11 -2.29
CA LYS A 458 25.62 13.20 -1.32
C LYS A 458 26.86 13.35 -0.45
N TYR A 459 27.45 12.24 0.02
CA TYR A 459 28.52 12.24 1.03
C TYR A 459 29.86 11.65 0.53
N GLY A 460 29.90 11.03 -0.66
CA GLY A 460 31.13 10.56 -1.29
C GLY A 460 31.94 9.62 -0.38
N GLN A 461 33.20 9.98 -0.11
CA GLN A 461 34.11 9.15 0.70
C GLN A 461 33.64 8.94 2.14
N ASP A 462 32.90 9.90 2.71
CA ASP A 462 32.37 9.75 4.07
C ASP A 462 31.29 8.65 4.11
N TRP A 463 30.56 8.45 3.01
CA TRP A 463 29.63 7.32 2.88
C TRP A 463 30.34 5.98 2.74
N VAL A 464 31.47 5.96 2.01
CA VAL A 464 32.30 4.74 1.90
C VAL A 464 32.80 4.31 3.27
N GLU A 465 33.27 5.27 4.08
CA GLU A 465 33.67 4.99 5.45
C GLU A 465 32.49 4.53 6.30
N TYR A 466 31.33 5.20 6.20
CA TYR A 466 30.13 4.79 6.90
C TYR A 466 29.73 3.34 6.59
N LYS A 467 29.79 2.92 5.33
CA LYS A 467 29.54 1.53 4.92
C LYS A 467 30.56 0.54 5.46
N ARG A 468 31.81 0.97 5.66
CA ARG A 468 32.86 0.14 6.26
C ARG A 468 32.62 -0.07 7.75
N THR A 469 32.15 0.96 8.45
CA THR A 469 31.78 0.91 9.87
C THR A 469 30.49 0.13 10.09
N VAL A 470 29.42 0.46 9.37
CA VAL A 470 28.09 -0.13 9.48
C VAL A 470 27.83 -1.00 8.26
N ARG A 471 28.27 -2.26 8.36
CA ARG A 471 28.31 -3.20 7.22
C ARG A 471 26.92 -3.59 6.72
N TRP A 472 26.03 -3.91 7.66
CA TRP A 472 24.69 -4.41 7.38
C TRP A 472 23.77 -3.32 6.84
N LYS A 473 22.97 -3.67 5.85
CA LYS A 473 22.02 -2.78 5.20
C LYS A 473 20.73 -2.70 5.98
N ILE A 474 20.03 -3.82 6.16
CA ILE A 474 18.70 -3.88 6.78
C ILE A 474 18.72 -4.84 7.96
N LEU A 475 19.14 -6.09 7.75
CA LEU A 475 19.09 -7.17 8.73
C LEU A 475 20.50 -7.49 9.25
N PRO A 476 20.84 -7.09 10.49
CA PRO A 476 22.15 -7.35 11.07
C PRO A 476 22.50 -8.85 11.03
N GLY A 477 23.69 -9.17 10.52
CA GLY A 477 24.17 -10.55 10.40
C GLY A 477 23.79 -11.27 9.11
N VAL A 478 22.90 -10.68 8.28
CA VAL A 478 22.36 -11.33 7.07
C VAL A 478 22.54 -10.46 5.82
N TYR A 479 22.01 -9.24 5.83
CA TYR A 479 21.99 -8.31 4.69
C TYR A 479 22.18 -6.87 5.17
#